data_AF-A0AAF0TXF6-F1
#
_entry.id   AF-A0AAF0TXF6-F1
#
_cell.length_a   1.000
_cell.length_b   1.000
_cell.length_c   1.000
_cell.angle_alpha   90.00
_cell.angle_beta   90.00
_cell.angle_gamma   90.00
#
_symmetry.space_group_name_H-M   'P 1'
#
loop_
_entity.id
_entity.type
_entity.pdbx_description
1 polymer ?
#
loop_
_entity_poly.entity_id
_entity_poly.type
_entity_poly.pdbx_seq_one_letter_code
_entity_poly.pdbx_strand_id
1 'polypeptide(L)'
;MHDCILCYFCETRVAFIEDFIPNADDLVYGGYINRLFHYSAPINHQGHLERRDGNTLLNIYCVQCQMWFGWRLVRTIQQSEYFVVGRYFMKL
;
A
#
# COMPACT_ATOMS: atom_id res chain seq x y z
N MET A 1 13.87 -7.90 -18.02
CA MET A 1 13.75 -8.02 -16.56
C MET A 1 12.99 -6.79 -16.09
N HIS A 2 11.87 -6.95 -15.39
CA HIS A 2 11.22 -5.81 -14.74
C HIS A 2 11.86 -5.64 -13.36
N ASP A 3 12.28 -4.42 -13.05
CA ASP A 3 12.72 -4.07 -11.71
C ASP A 3 11.53 -4.15 -10.75
N CYS A 4 11.79 -4.65 -9.54
CA CYS A 4 10.76 -4.96 -8.56
C CYS A 4 10.98 -4.16 -7.28
N ILE A 5 9.87 -3.81 -6.63
CA ILE A 5 9.85 -3.34 -5.25
C ILE A 5 9.80 -4.58 -4.37
N LEU A 6 10.66 -4.62 -3.36
CA LEU A 6 10.84 -5.76 -2.47
C LEU A 6 10.31 -5.43 -1.07
N CYS A 7 9.78 -6.42 -0.38
CA CYS A 7 9.56 -6.34 1.04
C CYS A 7 10.91 -6.12 1.74
N TYR A 8 11.06 -5.02 2.46
CA TYR A 8 12.30 -4.65 3.15
C TYR A 8 12.85 -5.74 4.09
N PHE A 9 11.97 -6.57 4.66
CA PHE A 9 12.37 -7.57 5.66
C PHE A 9 12.77 -8.94 5.08
N CYS A 10 12.14 -9.38 3.99
CA CYS A 10 12.35 -10.74 3.46
C CYS A 10 12.58 -10.81 1.95
N GLU A 11 12.73 -9.66 1.30
CA GLU A 11 13.02 -9.51 -0.13
C GLU A 11 11.96 -10.13 -1.07
N THR A 12 10.81 -10.54 -0.54
CA THR A 12 9.68 -10.98 -1.37
C THR A 12 9.27 -9.83 -2.26
N ARG A 13 9.16 -10.08 -3.57
CA ARG A 13 8.69 -9.08 -4.54
C ARG A 13 7.23 -8.76 -4.24
N VAL A 14 6.91 -7.47 -4.13
CA VAL A 14 5.57 -6.99 -3.77
C VAL A 14 4.94 -6.10 -4.83
N ALA A 15 5.74 -5.47 -5.70
CA ALA A 15 5.27 -4.71 -6.85
C ALA A 15 6.33 -4.66 -7.95
N PHE A 16 5.95 -4.23 -9.14
CA PHE A 16 6.90 -3.77 -10.16
C PHE A 16 7.17 -2.28 -9.99
N ILE A 17 8.36 -1.82 -10.39
CA ILE A 17 8.70 -0.38 -10.37
C ILE A 17 7.75 0.43 -11.27
N GLU A 18 7.27 -0.14 -12.37
CA GLU A 18 6.31 0.52 -13.28
C GLU A 18 4.93 0.77 -12.64
N ASP A 19 4.59 0.07 -11.56
CA ASP A 19 3.36 0.30 -10.80
C ASP A 19 3.52 1.42 -9.75
N PHE A 20 4.76 1.88 -9.50
CA PHE A 20 5.06 2.98 -8.59
C PHE A 20 4.63 4.32 -9.17
N ILE A 21 3.89 5.10 -8.39
CA ILE A 21 3.48 6.44 -8.77
C ILE A 21 4.30 7.43 -7.93
N PRO A 22 5.23 8.17 -8.54
CA PRO A 22 5.94 9.22 -7.83
C PRO A 22 4.99 10.37 -7.50
N ASN A 23 4.96 10.79 -6.23
CA ASN A 23 4.34 12.05 -5.82
C ASN A 23 5.37 12.88 -5.05
N ALA A 24 5.34 14.20 -5.24
CA ALA A 24 6.29 15.13 -4.63
C ALA A 24 6.13 15.24 -3.10
N ASP A 25 4.93 14.96 -2.57
CA ASP A 25 4.62 15.05 -1.13
C ASP A 25 4.89 13.75 -0.33
N ASP A 26 5.26 12.67 -1.02
CA ASP A 26 5.34 11.31 -0.46
C ASP A 26 6.58 11.03 0.39
N LEU A 27 7.49 12.00 0.54
CA LEU A 27 8.63 11.88 1.46
C LEU A 27 8.20 11.67 2.92
N VAL A 28 6.94 11.98 3.26
CA VAL A 28 6.41 11.85 4.64
C VAL A 28 5.71 10.50 4.88
N TYR A 29 5.09 9.90 3.87
CA TYR A 29 4.23 8.70 4.04
C TYR A 29 4.66 7.48 3.20
N GLY A 30 5.70 7.63 2.37
CA GLY A 30 6.12 6.66 1.36
C GLY A 30 5.28 6.76 0.08
N GLY A 31 5.49 5.89 -0.90
CA GLY A 31 4.93 6.06 -2.25
C GLY A 31 3.66 5.26 -2.57
N TYR A 32 2.95 5.66 -3.62
CA TYR A 32 1.76 4.93 -4.09
C TYR A 32 2.09 3.85 -5.10
N ILE A 33 1.27 2.80 -5.09
CA ILE A 33 1.39 1.65 -6.01
C ILE A 33 0.02 1.29 -6.59
N ASN A 34 -0.06 1.15 -7.91
CA ASN A 34 -1.29 0.75 -8.60
C ASN A 34 -1.62 -0.74 -8.40
N ARG A 35 -0.61 -1.61 -8.49
CA ARG A 35 -0.77 -3.06 -8.37
C ARG A 35 0.24 -3.63 -7.39
N LEU A 36 -0.27 -4.41 -6.44
CA LEU A 36 0.51 -5.08 -5.42
C LEU A 36 0.24 -6.58 -5.49
N PHE A 37 1.26 -7.38 -5.26
CA PHE A 37 1.19 -8.83 -5.21
C PHE A 37 1.92 -9.37 -3.98
N HIS A 38 1.69 -10.65 -3.65
CA HIS A 38 2.25 -11.32 -2.47
C HIS A 38 1.99 -10.58 -1.14
N TYR A 39 0.79 -10.02 -1.00
CA TYR A 39 0.33 -9.37 0.23
C TYR A 39 -0.89 -10.10 0.80
N SER A 40 -1.06 -10.00 2.13
CA SER A 40 -2.29 -10.36 2.83
C SER A 40 -2.95 -9.10 3.39
N ALA A 41 -4.28 -9.12 3.46
CA ALA A 41 -5.08 -8.04 4.01
C ALA A 41 -6.22 -8.66 4.83
N PRO A 42 -5.97 -9.04 6.10
CA PRO A 42 -6.97 -9.73 6.92
C PRO A 42 -8.19 -8.82 7.15
N ILE A 43 -9.36 -9.29 6.68
CA ILE A 43 -10.64 -8.59 6.81
C ILE A 43 -11.35 -9.11 8.06
N ASN A 44 -10.77 -8.85 9.23
CA ASN A 44 -11.35 -9.24 10.51
C ASN A 44 -11.90 -7.97 11.17
N HIS A 45 -13.20 -7.97 11.48
CA HIS A 45 -14.16 -6.85 11.53
C HIS A 45 -13.83 -5.54 12.27
N GLN A 46 -12.68 -5.34 12.92
CA GLN A 46 -12.39 -4.09 13.64
C GLN A 46 -10.91 -3.70 13.78
N GLY A 47 -9.95 -4.62 13.57
CA GLY A 47 -8.55 -4.37 13.94
C GLY A 47 -7.62 -3.84 12.85
N HIS A 48 -8.03 -3.90 11.58
CA HIS A 48 -7.12 -3.68 10.44
C HIS A 48 -7.49 -2.49 9.56
N LEU A 49 -8.54 -1.75 9.92
CA LEU A 49 -8.95 -0.53 9.22
C LEU A 49 -8.47 0.70 9.99
N GLU A 50 -7.74 1.57 9.30
CA GLU A 50 -7.34 2.89 9.80
C GLU A 50 -8.20 3.97 9.17
N ARG A 51 -8.52 5.01 9.96
CA ARG A 51 -9.12 6.24 9.46
C ARG A 51 -8.10 7.37 9.55
N ARG A 52 -7.78 8.00 8.42
CA ARG A 52 -6.87 9.15 8.34
C ARG A 52 -7.40 10.16 7.33
N ASP A 53 -7.54 11.41 7.75
CA ASP A 53 -7.94 12.52 6.87
C ASP A 53 -9.20 12.23 6.02
N GLY A 54 -10.20 11.57 6.64
CA GLY A 54 -11.44 11.17 5.97
C GLY A 54 -11.34 9.93 5.08
N ASN A 55 -10.14 9.37 4.90
CA ASN A 55 -9.90 8.10 4.21
C ASN A 55 -10.09 6.90 5.15
N THR A 56 -10.54 5.78 4.59
CA THR A 56 -10.50 4.46 5.23
C THR A 56 -9.45 3.61 4.53
N LEU A 57 -8.47 3.15 5.29
CA LEU A 57 -7.29 2.43 4.85
C LEU A 57 -7.31 1.02 5.45
N LEU A 58 -6.94 0.01 4.68
CA LEU A 58 -6.81 -1.37 5.15
C LEU A 58 -5.33 -1.73 5.27
N ASN A 59 -4.90 -2.19 6.44
CA ASN A 59 -3.54 -2.67 6.65
C ASN A 59 -3.22 -3.85 5.74
N ILE A 60 -2.04 -3.80 5.13
CA ILE A 60 -1.52 -4.86 4.27
C ILE A 60 -0.16 -5.34 4.79
N TYR A 61 0.07 -6.64 4.63
CA TYR A 61 1.22 -7.33 5.18
C TYR A 61 1.87 -8.19 4.10
N CYS A 62 3.18 -8.41 4.21
CA CYS A 62 3.85 -9.38 3.36
C CYS A 62 3.32 -10.79 3.63
N VAL A 63 2.94 -11.54 2.58
CA VAL A 63 2.48 -12.91 2.77
C VAL A 63 3.57 -13.84 3.33
N GLN A 64 4.84 -13.52 3.06
CA GLN A 64 5.97 -14.37 3.45
C GLN A 64 6.41 -14.15 4.90
N CYS A 65 6.65 -12.91 5.31
CA CYS A 65 7.17 -12.59 6.65
C CYS A 65 6.14 -11.95 7.59
N GLN A 66 4.91 -11.71 7.11
CA GLN A 66 3.83 -11.05 7.86
C GLN A 66 4.17 -9.63 8.35
N MET A 67 5.27 -9.03 7.87
CA MET A 67 5.61 -7.66 8.17
C MET A 67 4.62 -6.72 7.50
N TRP A 68 4.08 -5.81 8.31
CA TRP A 68 3.25 -4.71 7.85
C TRP A 68 4.11 -3.73 7.02
N PHE A 69 3.64 -3.34 5.84
CA PHE A 69 4.40 -2.43 4.95
C PHE A 69 3.55 -1.34 4.30
N GLY A 70 2.30 -1.16 4.75
CA GLY A 70 1.46 -0.09 4.24
C GLY A 70 -0.03 -0.34 4.33
N TRP A 71 -0.77 0.26 3.39
CA TRP A 71 -2.23 0.24 3.35
C TRP A 71 -2.80 0.12 1.95
N ARG A 72 -4.06 -0.31 1.86
CA ARG A 72 -4.93 -0.22 0.67
C ARG A 72 -6.06 0.78 0.92
N LEU A 73 -6.34 1.69 -0.02
CA LEU A 73 -7.48 2.61 0.06
C LEU A 73 -8.78 1.82 -0.09
N VAL A 74 -9.63 1.87 0.93
CA VAL A 74 -10.97 1.26 0.87
C VAL A 74 -12.02 2.32 0.58
N ARG A 75 -11.86 3.52 1.15
CA ARG A 75 -12.78 4.64 0.95
C ARG A 75 -12.03 5.96 1.04
N THR A 76 -12.46 6.93 0.25
CA THR A 76 -12.00 8.33 0.32
C THR A 76 -13.18 9.28 0.22
N ILE A 77 -13.04 10.47 0.81
CA ILE A 77 -13.96 11.60 0.64
C ILE A 77 -13.47 12.61 -0.41
N GLN A 78 -12.20 12.50 -0.84
CA GLN A 78 -11.56 13.45 -1.75
C GLN A 78 -10.82 12.67 -2.83
N GLN A 79 -11.53 12.34 -3.90
CA GLN A 79 -10.95 11.61 -5.03
C GLN A 79 -9.95 12.49 -5.78
N SER A 80 -8.76 11.95 -6.05
CA SER A 80 -7.71 12.62 -6.82
C SER A 80 -6.93 11.60 -7.65
N GLU A 81 -5.93 12.06 -8.40
CA GLU A 81 -5.01 11.18 -9.10
C GLU A 81 -4.17 10.30 -8.18
N TYR A 82 -4.11 10.60 -6.87
CA TYR A 82 -3.42 9.83 -5.83
C TYR A 82 -4.38 9.04 -4.93
N PHE A 83 -5.51 9.63 -4.53
CA PHE A 83 -6.52 8.97 -3.70
C PHE A 83 -7.57 8.23 -4.54
N VAL A 84 -7.18 7.08 -5.07
CA VAL A 84 -8.05 6.19 -5.85
C VAL A 84 -8.37 4.93 -5.04
N VAL A 85 -9.66 4.61 -4.89
CA VAL A 85 -10.08 3.40 -4.16
C VAL A 85 -9.45 2.16 -4.79
N GLY A 86 -8.88 1.30 -3.94
CA GLY A 86 -8.13 0.12 -4.33
C GLY A 86 -6.62 0.32 -4.47
N ARG A 87 -6.13 1.57 -4.50
CA ARG A 87 -4.70 1.89 -4.56
C ARG A 87 -3.97 1.55 -3.26
N TYR A 88 -2.68 1.28 -3.37
CA TYR A 88 -1.81 0.95 -2.24
C TYR A 88 -0.89 2.12 -1.89
N PHE A 89 -0.59 2.26 -0.61
CA PHE A 89 0.31 3.26 -0.02
C PHE A 89 1.33 2.47 0.76
N MET A 90 2.59 2.52 0.35
CA MET A 90 3.64 1.78 0.99
C MET A 90 4.51 2.71 1.80
N LYS A 91 4.78 2.32 3.05
CA LYS A 91 5.87 2.91 3.80
C LYS A 91 7.15 2.19 3.36
N LEU A 92 7.75 2.67 2.26
CA LEU A 92 9.02 2.18 1.73
C LEU A 92 10.17 2.59 2.66
#